data_AF-A0A7S2ASS9-F1
#
_entry.id   AF-A0A7S2ASS9-F1
#
_cell.length_a   1.000
_cell.length_b   1.000
_cell.length_c   1.000
_cell.angle_alpha   90.00
_cell.angle_beta   90.00
_cell.angle_gamma   90.00
#
_symmetry.space_group_name_H-M   'P 1'
#
loop_
_entity.id
_entity.type
_entity.pdbx_description
1 polymer ?
#
loop_
_entity_poly.entity_id
_entity_poly.type
_entity_poly.pdbx_seq_one_letter_code
_entity_poly.pdbx_strand_id
1 'polypeptide(L)'
;CGVEVYGREWSFSDTEDGGGYGIFCSRPRRCEGHTYSESLRMGRTNLTELEVLRLIDLLNGYWPVAAYNTLTNNCCHFCNELCLRLQVSAVPSWVMSLAGAGAAIAETGDTTCCREVAREVVGVTCCASSAVPPGYIASYEL
;
A
#
# COMPACT_ATOMS: atom_id res chain seq x y z
N CYS A 1 1.51 -6.74 -1.10
CA CYS A 1 0.32 -6.55 -0.26
C CYS A 1 -0.13 -5.09 -0.30
N GLY A 2 -1.37 -4.80 0.05
CA GLY A 2 -1.94 -3.44 0.06
C GLY A 2 -3.08 -3.29 1.07
N VAL A 3 -3.50 -2.05 1.34
CA VAL A 3 -4.70 -1.73 2.13
C VAL A 3 -5.73 -1.07 1.23
N GLU A 4 -6.88 -1.71 1.06
CA GLU A 4 -8.04 -1.12 0.41
C GLU A 4 -8.83 -0.26 1.40
N VAL A 5 -9.05 1.01 1.04
CA VAL A 5 -9.97 1.91 1.73
C VAL A 5 -10.56 2.91 0.73
N TYR A 6 -11.88 3.15 0.80
CA TYR A 6 -12.62 3.99 -0.14
C TYR A 6 -12.39 3.62 -1.62
N GLY A 7 -12.38 2.32 -1.93
CA GLY A 7 -12.22 1.81 -3.30
C GLY A 7 -10.82 1.99 -3.91
N ARG A 8 -9.83 2.38 -3.10
CA ARG A 8 -8.42 2.49 -3.51
C ARG A 8 -7.56 1.57 -2.66
N GLU A 9 -6.72 0.79 -3.32
CA GLU A 9 -5.71 -0.03 -2.67
C GLU A 9 -4.40 0.76 -2.61
N TRP A 10 -3.83 0.88 -1.41
CA TRP A 10 -2.58 1.60 -1.15
C TRP A 10 -1.46 0.63 -0.79
N SER A 11 -0.29 0.83 -1.36
CA SER A 11 0.90 0.03 -1.07
C SER A 11 2.17 0.88 -1.13
N PHE A 12 3.30 0.28 -0.77
CA PHE A 12 4.62 0.92 -0.71
C PHE A 12 5.66 0.04 -1.42
N SER A 13 6.39 0.62 -2.37
CA SER A 13 7.47 -0.05 -3.10
C SER A 13 8.67 0.88 -3.31
N ASP A 14 9.80 0.29 -3.73
CA ASP A 14 10.79 1.02 -4.48
C ASP A 14 10.25 1.34 -5.89
N THR A 15 10.65 2.47 -6.45
CA THR A 15 10.40 2.84 -7.85
C THR A 15 11.76 3.08 -8.52
N GLU A 16 11.88 2.78 -9.81
CA GLU A 16 13.16 2.79 -10.54
C GLU A 16 13.87 4.15 -10.53
N ASP A 17 13.12 5.24 -10.41
CA ASP A 17 13.69 6.60 -10.41
C ASP A 17 14.44 6.92 -9.10
N GLY A 18 14.28 6.11 -8.04
CA GLY A 18 14.92 6.26 -6.73
C GLY A 18 14.53 7.53 -5.96
N GLY A 19 13.80 8.46 -6.59
CA GLY A 19 13.34 9.72 -6.04
C GLY A 19 11.82 9.79 -5.94
N GLY A 20 11.34 10.60 -5.00
CA GLY A 20 9.91 10.82 -4.79
C GLY A 20 9.29 9.93 -3.71
N TYR A 21 7.97 9.76 -3.81
CA TYR A 21 7.16 9.03 -2.84
C TYR A 21 7.08 7.56 -3.19
N GLY A 22 7.27 6.67 -2.22
CA GLY A 22 7.16 5.23 -2.45
C GLY A 22 5.74 4.69 -2.28
N ILE A 23 4.81 5.50 -1.74
CA ILE A 23 3.41 5.10 -1.62
C ILE A 23 2.73 5.31 -2.97
N PHE A 24 2.05 4.28 -3.45
CA PHE A 24 1.26 4.31 -4.67
C PHE A 24 -0.13 3.74 -4.43
N CYS A 25 -1.04 3.95 -5.39
CA CYS A 25 -2.35 3.34 -5.36
C CYS A 25 -2.65 2.56 -6.63
N SER A 26 -3.48 1.53 -6.48
CA SER A 26 -3.97 0.72 -7.57
C SER A 26 -5.47 0.44 -7.39
N ARG A 27 -6.08 -0.17 -8.41
CA ARG A 27 -7.42 -0.74 -8.24
C ARG A 27 -7.32 -1.94 -7.31
N PRO A 28 -8.31 -2.16 -6.43
CA PRO A 28 -8.28 -3.29 -5.52
C PRO A 28 -8.08 -4.63 -6.25
N ARG A 29 -7.18 -5.45 -5.72
CA ARG A 29 -6.82 -6.79 -6.24
C ARG A 29 -6.22 -6.77 -7.64
N ARG A 30 -5.66 -5.64 -8.06
CA ARG A 30 -5.09 -5.42 -9.40
C ARG A 30 -3.71 -4.78 -9.32
N CYS A 31 -3.03 -4.89 -8.19
CA CYS A 31 -1.66 -4.42 -8.05
C CYS A 31 -0.74 -5.21 -9.01
N GLU A 32 -0.19 -4.54 -10.01
CA GLU A 32 0.72 -5.16 -10.98
C GLU A 32 2.02 -5.60 -10.27
N GLY A 33 2.59 -6.73 -10.69
CA GLY A 33 3.75 -7.33 -10.02
C GLY A 33 3.43 -8.12 -8.74
N HIS A 34 2.17 -8.16 -8.30
CA HIS A 34 1.71 -8.97 -7.17
C HIS A 34 0.59 -9.93 -7.57
N THR A 35 0.69 -11.19 -7.14
CA THR A 35 -0.40 -12.17 -7.29
C THR A 35 -1.32 -12.07 -6.09
N TYR A 36 -2.52 -11.52 -6.29
CA TYR A 36 -3.55 -11.48 -5.26
C TYR A 36 -3.93 -12.89 -4.79
N SER A 37 -3.99 -13.08 -3.47
CA SER A 37 -4.40 -14.31 -2.81
C SER A 37 -5.74 -14.16 -2.09
N GLU A 38 -5.86 -13.18 -1.20
CA GLU A 38 -7.06 -13.01 -0.37
C GLU A 38 -7.21 -11.57 0.19
N SER A 39 -8.44 -11.23 0.62
CA SER A 39 -8.75 -9.99 1.34
C SER A 39 -9.09 -10.28 2.80
N LEU A 40 -8.41 -9.64 3.74
CA LEU A 40 -8.71 -9.69 5.18
C LEU A 40 -9.46 -8.43 5.60
N ARG A 41 -10.66 -8.56 6.17
CA ARG A 41 -11.40 -7.42 6.70
C ARG A 41 -10.73 -6.89 7.97
N MET A 42 -10.27 -5.64 7.93
CA MET A 42 -9.53 -5.02 9.04
C MET A 42 -10.44 -4.26 10.00
N GLY A 43 -11.62 -3.83 9.54
CA GLY A 43 -12.60 -3.11 10.37
C GLY A 43 -13.10 -1.84 9.71
N ARG A 44 -13.90 -1.07 10.44
CA ARG A 44 -14.46 0.20 9.97
C ARG A 44 -13.61 1.38 10.43
N THR A 45 -13.20 2.21 9.49
CA THR A 45 -12.57 3.49 9.82
C THR A 45 -13.63 4.57 10.05
N ASN A 46 -13.37 5.46 11.00
CA ASN A 46 -14.18 6.66 11.23
C ASN A 46 -13.71 7.86 10.39
N LEU A 47 -12.55 7.74 9.73
CA LEU A 47 -12.02 8.78 8.85
C LEU A 47 -12.83 8.84 7.56
N THR A 48 -13.13 10.03 7.10
CA THR A 48 -13.70 10.31 5.78
C THR A 48 -12.68 10.05 4.66
N GLU A 49 -13.16 9.91 3.42
CA GLU A 49 -12.28 9.76 2.26
C GLU A 49 -11.24 10.89 2.15
N LEU A 50 -11.63 12.14 2.43
CA LEU A 50 -10.74 13.29 2.41
C LEU A 50 -9.67 13.22 3.51
N GLU A 51 -10.03 12.78 4.71
CA GLU A 51 -9.08 12.59 5.81
C GLU A 51 -8.09 11.47 5.51
N VAL A 52 -8.54 10.38 4.88
CA VAL A 52 -7.65 9.32 4.41
C VAL A 52 -6.67 9.83 3.37
N LEU A 53 -7.13 10.63 2.39
CA LEU A 53 -6.23 11.22 1.39
C LEU A 53 -5.17 12.14 2.02
N ARG A 54 -5.56 12.97 3.00
CA ARG A 54 -4.62 13.81 3.76
C ARG A 54 -3.64 12.98 4.59
N LEU A 55 -4.10 11.87 5.16
CA LEU A 55 -3.24 10.94 5.88
C LEU A 55 -2.21 10.30 4.95
N ILE A 56 -2.60 9.88 3.75
CA ILE A 56 -1.66 9.34 2.75
C ILE A 56 -0.63 10.40 2.36
N ASP A 57 -1.06 11.64 2.10
CA ASP A 57 -0.14 12.74 1.77
C ASP A 57 0.85 13.04 2.92
N LEU A 58 0.40 12.95 4.17
CA LEU A 58 1.29 13.02 5.32
C LEU A 58 2.29 11.85 5.35
N LEU A 59 1.82 10.62 5.12
CA LEU A 59 2.66 9.42 5.11
C LEU A 59 3.68 9.43 3.96
N ASN A 60 3.37 10.06 2.81
CA ASN A 60 4.32 10.23 1.71
C ASN A 60 5.65 10.87 2.16
N GLY A 61 5.62 11.79 3.13
CA GLY A 61 6.83 12.39 3.69
C GLY A 61 7.68 11.44 4.56
N TYR A 62 7.08 10.37 5.10
CA TYR A 62 7.75 9.38 5.95
C TYR A 62 8.11 8.10 5.20
N TRP A 63 7.50 7.87 4.03
CA TRP A 63 7.68 6.68 3.20
C TRP A 63 8.21 7.06 1.81
N PRO A 64 9.41 7.69 1.72
CA PRO A 64 10.04 7.94 0.43
C PRO A 64 10.55 6.63 -0.18
N VAL A 65 10.70 6.61 -1.51
CA VAL A 65 11.27 5.47 -2.26
C VAL A 65 12.61 5.02 -1.66
N ALA A 66 13.48 5.99 -1.36
CA ALA A 66 14.80 5.74 -0.79
C ALA A 66 14.79 5.07 0.61
N ALA A 67 13.65 5.07 1.31
CA ALA A 67 13.50 4.36 2.58
C ALA A 67 13.05 2.90 2.40
N TYR A 68 12.74 2.46 1.18
CA TYR A 68 12.29 1.09 0.95
C TYR A 68 13.41 0.10 1.28
N ASN A 69 13.07 -0.89 2.10
CA ASN A 69 13.93 -2.00 2.46
C ASN A 69 13.10 -3.28 2.55
N THR A 70 13.45 -4.27 1.74
CA THR A 70 12.72 -5.52 1.63
C THR A 70 12.51 -6.23 2.97
N LEU A 71 13.45 -6.13 3.91
CA LEU A 71 13.37 -6.80 5.22
C LEU A 71 12.74 -5.93 6.30
N THR A 72 13.14 -4.65 6.38
CA THR A 72 12.87 -3.81 7.56
C THR A 72 11.91 -2.66 7.30
N ASN A 73 11.61 -2.35 6.04
CA ASN A 73 10.73 -1.25 5.67
C ASN A 73 10.10 -1.45 4.29
N ASN A 74 9.12 -2.34 4.20
CA ASN A 74 8.48 -2.76 2.95
C ASN A 74 6.96 -2.49 2.97
N CYS A 75 6.25 -2.93 1.92
CA CYS A 75 4.79 -2.84 1.83
C CYS A 75 4.04 -3.34 3.08
N CYS A 76 4.51 -4.39 3.76
CA CYS A 76 3.81 -4.93 4.93
C CYS A 76 3.90 -4.00 6.14
N HIS A 77 5.06 -3.38 6.34
CA HIS A 77 5.27 -2.38 7.39
C HIS A 77 4.39 -1.15 7.16
N PHE A 78 4.36 -0.68 5.91
CA PHE A 78 3.49 0.42 5.50
C PHE A 78 2.02 0.11 5.73
N CYS A 79 1.54 -1.04 5.24
CA CYS A 79 0.15 -1.45 5.39
C CYS A 79 -0.25 -1.58 6.86
N ASN A 80 0.65 -2.06 7.72
CA ASN A 80 0.40 -2.10 9.16
C ASN A 80 0.29 -0.70 9.78
N GLU A 81 1.22 0.22 9.47
CA GLU A 81 1.14 1.61 9.91
C GLU A 81 -0.16 2.27 9.42
N LEU A 82 -0.54 2.05 8.16
CA LEU A 82 -1.77 2.58 7.58
C LEU A 82 -3.02 2.02 8.29
N CYS A 83 -3.09 0.71 8.56
CA CYS A 83 -4.18 0.12 9.33
C CYS A 83 -4.32 0.75 10.73
N LEU A 84 -3.21 0.97 11.43
CA LEU A 84 -3.21 1.62 12.74
C LEU A 84 -3.70 3.08 12.65
N ARG A 85 -3.25 3.83 11.64
CA ARG A 85 -3.67 5.23 11.41
C ARG A 85 -5.14 5.35 10.98
N LEU A 86 -5.65 4.36 10.25
CA LEU A 86 -7.07 4.23 9.89
C LEU A 86 -7.94 3.83 11.09
N GLN A 87 -7.34 3.54 12.25
CA GLN A 87 -8.03 3.12 13.48
C GLN A 87 -8.79 1.79 13.29
N VAL A 88 -8.25 0.90 12.46
CA VAL A 88 -8.76 -0.46 12.26
C VAL A 88 -7.82 -1.48 12.91
N SER A 89 -8.15 -2.77 12.83
CA SER A 89 -7.28 -3.82 13.35
C SER A 89 -5.89 -3.77 12.71
N ALA A 90 -4.86 -4.09 13.49
CA ALA A 90 -3.50 -4.25 12.98
C ALA A 90 -3.41 -5.46 12.05
N VAL A 91 -2.40 -5.46 11.16
CA VAL A 91 -2.15 -6.59 10.24
C VAL A 91 -1.79 -7.82 11.07
N PRO A 92 -2.41 -8.99 10.82
CA PRO A 92 -2.14 -10.17 11.61
C PRO A 92 -0.66 -10.55 11.61
N SER A 93 -0.15 -10.97 12.77
CA SER A 93 1.27 -11.31 12.94
C SER A 93 1.74 -12.42 11.99
N TRP A 94 0.86 -13.36 11.60
CA TRP A 94 1.20 -14.41 10.64
C TRP A 94 1.48 -13.86 9.23
N VAL A 95 0.77 -12.80 8.81
CA VAL A 95 1.03 -12.09 7.56
C VAL A 95 2.39 -11.39 7.63
N MET A 96 2.63 -10.66 8.72
CA MET A 96 3.91 -9.98 8.95
C MET A 96 5.09 -10.97 9.04
N SER A 97 4.85 -12.16 9.60
CA SER A 97 5.87 -13.22 9.70
C SER A 97 6.20 -13.83 8.33
N LEU A 98 5.19 -14.04 7.47
CA LEU A 98 5.40 -14.48 6.09
C LEU A 98 6.13 -13.43 5.27
N ALA A 99 5.84 -12.15 5.48
CA ALA A 99 6.58 -11.06 4.85
C ALA A 99 8.05 -11.05 5.27
N GLY A 100 8.34 -11.18 6.56
CA GLY A 100 9.71 -11.26 7.08
C GLY A 100 10.45 -12.51 6.58
N ALA A 101 9.79 -13.67 6.55
CA ALA A 101 10.38 -14.90 6.03
C ALA A 101 10.59 -14.87 4.51
N GLY A 102 9.62 -14.37 3.75
CA GLY A 102 9.70 -14.23 2.30
C GLY A 102 10.77 -13.22 1.87
N ALA A 103 10.91 -12.11 2.60
CA ALA A 103 11.97 -11.14 2.37
C ALA A 103 13.38 -11.73 2.63
N ALA A 104 13.54 -12.54 3.68
CA ALA A 104 14.80 -13.24 3.97
C ALA A 104 15.17 -14.28 2.88
N ILE A 105 14.16 -14.85 2.20
CA ILE A 105 14.38 -15.78 1.08
C ILE A 105 14.65 -15.01 -0.23
N ALA A 106 13.96 -13.88 -0.46
CA ALA A 106 14.08 -13.06 -1.67
C ALA A 106 15.45 -12.39 -1.84
N GLU A 107 16.20 -12.15 -0.76
CA GLU A 107 17.62 -11.71 -0.84
C GLU A 107 18.52 -12.71 -1.59
N THR A 108 18.04 -13.94 -1.86
CA THR A 108 18.80 -14.98 -2.57
C THR A 108 18.37 -15.17 -4.03
N GLY A 109 17.45 -14.36 -4.58
CA GLY A 109 16.88 -14.64 -5.91
C GLY A 109 16.31 -13.43 -6.65
N ASP A 110 17.15 -12.92 -7.56
CA ASP A 110 16.84 -12.27 -8.84
C ASP A 110 16.13 -10.89 -8.84
N THR A 111 16.83 -9.94 -9.46
CA THR A 111 16.45 -8.54 -9.65
C THR A 111 15.91 -8.37 -11.06
N THR A 112 14.61 -8.56 -11.29
CA THR A 112 13.97 -8.09 -12.54
C THR A 112 12.47 -7.91 -12.36
N CYS A 113 12.04 -6.66 -12.12
CA CYS A 113 10.73 -6.12 -12.49
C CYS A 113 10.86 -4.60 -12.29
N CYS A 114 10.77 -3.72 -13.29
CA CYS A 114 9.57 -3.43 -14.07
C CYS A 114 9.97 -2.72 -15.38
N ARG A 115 9.86 -3.37 -16.54
CA ARG A 115 9.91 -2.63 -17.81
C ARG A 115 8.50 -2.16 -18.18
N GLU A 116 8.40 -0.85 -18.40
CA GLU A 116 7.27 -0.11 -18.98
C GLU A 116 6.11 0.01 -17.99
N VAL A 117 5.80 1.18 -17.40
CA VAL A 117 5.27 2.37 -18.08
C VAL A 117 5.62 3.64 -17.29
N ALA A 118 6.55 4.45 -17.80
CA ALA A 118 6.72 5.84 -17.38
C ALA A 118 6.65 6.75 -18.62
N ARG A 119 5.44 7.00 -19.11
CA ARG A 119 5.20 8.19 -19.94
C ARG A 119 3.91 8.87 -19.49
N GLU A 120 4.14 10.06 -18.94
CA GLU A 120 3.21 11.18 -18.72
C GLU A 120 1.99 10.89 -17.86
N VAL A 121 1.96 11.40 -16.63
CA VAL A 121 0.85 12.26 -16.18
C VAL A 121 1.33 13.25 -15.10
N VAL A 122 1.50 14.52 -15.48
CA VAL A 122 1.22 15.65 -14.59
C VAL A 122 -0.29 15.67 -14.40
N GLY A 123 -0.77 15.30 -13.22
CA GLY A 123 -2.21 15.23 -12.91
C GLY A 123 -2.58 13.97 -12.17
N VAL A 124 -2.56 14.04 -10.83
CA VAL A 124 -3.22 13.06 -9.97
C VAL A 124 -4.73 13.12 -10.27
N THR A 125 -5.20 12.31 -11.21
CA THR A 125 -6.62 12.07 -11.43
C THR A 125 -6.81 10.65 -11.95
N CYS A 126 -6.73 9.67 -11.05
CA CYS A 126 -7.24 8.33 -11.30
C CYS A 126 -8.60 8.17 -10.60
N CYS A 127 -9.63 8.55 -11.36
CA CYS A 127 -11.03 8.10 -11.35
C CYS A 127 -11.83 8.07 -10.03
N ALA A 128 -12.73 9.05 -9.95
CA ALA A 128 -14.09 9.05 -9.39
C ALA A 128 -14.29 8.61 -7.93
N SER A 129 -14.20 9.59 -7.03
CA SER A 129 -14.84 9.56 -5.72
C SER A 129 -16.36 9.58 -5.85
N SER A 130 -17.03 8.47 -5.54
CA SER A 130 -18.40 8.52 -5.04
C SER A 130 -18.32 8.71 -3.53
N ALA A 131 -18.90 9.79 -2.99
CA ALA A 131 -18.91 10.08 -1.57
C ALA A 131 -19.53 8.90 -0.79
N VAL A 132 -18.69 8.09 -0.15
CA VAL A 132 -19.14 7.03 0.74
C VAL A 132 -19.29 7.63 2.15
N PRO A 133 -20.43 7.39 2.85
CA PRO A 133 -20.61 7.88 4.21
C PRO A 133 -19.51 7.34 5.15
N PRO A 134 -19.24 8.03 6.28
CA PRO A 134 -18.27 7.57 7.28
C PRO A 134 -18.61 6.14 7.75
N GLY A 135 -17.58 5.29 7.87
CA GLY A 135 -17.74 3.87 8.20
C GLY A 135 -17.37 2.89 7.08
N TYR A 136 -16.38 3.22 6.23
CA TYR A 136 -15.85 2.29 5.21
C TYR A 136 -15.14 1.10 5.86
N ILE A 137 -15.37 -0.11 5.32
CA ILE A 137 -14.66 -1.31 5.76
C ILE A 137 -13.32 -1.35 5.04
N ALA A 138 -12.23 -1.11 5.77
CA ALA A 138 -10.90 -1.30 5.23
C ALA A 138 -10.58 -2.80 5.12
N SER A 139 -9.90 -3.18 4.04
CA SER A 139 -9.45 -4.54 3.80
C SER A 139 -7.93 -4.55 3.57
N TYR A 140 -7.26 -5.60 4.00
CA TYR A 140 -5.87 -5.86 3.68
C TYR A 140 -5.82 -6.91 2.56
N GLU A 141 -5.16 -6.57 1.46
CA GLU A 141 -5.05 -7.41 0.27
C GLU A 141 -3.66 -8.08 0.25
N LEU A 142 -3.67 -9.42 0.27
CA LEU A 142 -2.48 -10.26 0.21
C LEU A 142 -2.03 -10.49 -1.23
#